data_AF-A0A1I8GKA2-F1
#
_entry.id   AF-A0A1I8GKA2-F1
#
_cell.length_a   1.000
_cell.length_b   1.000
_cell.length_c   1.000
_cell.angle_alpha   90.00
_cell.angle_beta   90.00
_cell.angle_gamma   90.00
#
_symmetry.space_group_name_H-M   'P 1'
#
loop_
_entity.id
_entity.type
_entity.pdbx_description
1 polymer ?
#
loop_
_entity_poly.entity_id
_entity_poly.type
_entity_poly.pdbx_seq_one_letter_code
_entity_poly.pdbx_strand_id
1 'polypeptide(L)'
;LLEYLPQTKDLSLTAIRAIRVLRPLRAINRIPSMRILVMLLLDTLPMLGNVLLLCFFVFFIFGIIGVQLWKGVLRNRCFLGINDTIAHPGLNLTEYYQLNSSVDSLVAPKDFICTLNDANGIQTCDQINPTVMWLSTESYMVCNRTADPFGDNLPTNDSCVNWNQYYSVCNASVSNPYMGSINFDNIGFAWVAIF
;
A
#
# COMPACT_ATOMS: atom_id res chain seq x y z
N LEU A 1 6.66 -39.31 -10.38
CA LEU A 1 5.85 -38.97 -9.19
C LEU A 1 5.20 -37.57 -9.29
N LEU A 2 5.91 -36.54 -9.77
CA LEU A 2 5.39 -35.17 -9.93
C LEU A 2 4.38 -34.96 -11.10
N GLU A 3 4.15 -35.98 -11.92
CA GLU A 3 3.35 -35.90 -13.15
C GLU A 3 1.87 -36.28 -12.96
N TYR A 4 1.48 -36.75 -11.76
CA TYR A 4 0.14 -37.27 -11.46
C TYR A 4 -0.82 -36.27 -10.79
N LEU A 5 -0.41 -35.01 -10.60
CA LEU A 5 -1.30 -33.98 -10.03
C LEU A 5 -1.94 -33.13 -11.15
N PRO A 6 -3.26 -33.22 -11.37
CA PRO A 6 -3.94 -32.63 -12.54
C PRO A 6 -3.94 -31.08 -12.57
N GLN A 7 -3.50 -30.41 -11.49
CA GLN A 7 -3.36 -28.95 -11.44
C GLN A 7 -1.98 -28.42 -11.87
N THR A 8 -0.99 -29.27 -12.17
CA THR A 8 0.38 -28.81 -12.51
C THR A 8 0.61 -28.62 -14.01
N LYS A 9 -0.31 -29.03 -14.89
CA LYS A 9 -0.10 -29.04 -16.35
C LYS A 9 0.05 -27.65 -16.99
N ASP A 10 -0.64 -26.62 -16.48
CA ASP A 10 -0.54 -25.26 -17.05
C ASP A 10 0.64 -24.44 -16.49
N LEU A 11 0.96 -24.60 -15.20
CA LEU A 11 2.16 -24.00 -14.59
C LEU A 11 3.46 -24.62 -15.11
N SER A 12 3.45 -25.93 -15.38
CA SER A 12 4.65 -26.65 -15.84
C SER A 12 5.07 -26.23 -17.25
N LEU A 13 4.16 -25.93 -18.17
CA LEU A 13 4.51 -25.51 -19.54
C LEU A 13 5.20 -24.14 -19.60
N THR A 14 4.76 -23.18 -18.78
CA THR A 14 5.36 -21.82 -18.73
C THR A 14 6.72 -21.84 -18.02
N ALA A 15 6.83 -22.60 -16.92
CA ALA A 15 8.11 -22.80 -16.22
C ALA A 15 9.16 -23.51 -17.10
N ILE A 16 8.76 -24.55 -17.85
CA ILE A 16 9.64 -25.26 -18.80
C ILE A 16 10.13 -24.34 -19.94
N ARG A 17 9.31 -23.36 -20.35
CA ARG A 17 9.74 -22.32 -21.32
C ARG A 17 10.79 -21.38 -20.71
N ALA A 18 10.65 -20.98 -19.44
CA ALA A 18 11.63 -20.15 -18.74
C ALA A 18 13.00 -20.85 -18.57
N ILE A 19 13.03 -22.17 -18.35
CA ILE A 19 14.28 -22.95 -18.27
C ILE A 19 15.12 -22.84 -19.55
N ARG A 20 14.50 -22.57 -20.71
CA ARG A 20 15.23 -22.38 -21.97
C ARG A 20 16.08 -21.10 -21.98
N VAL A 21 15.76 -20.10 -21.13
CA VAL A 21 16.56 -18.89 -20.93
C VAL A 21 17.89 -19.19 -20.24
N LEU A 22 18.02 -20.34 -19.54
CA LEU A 22 19.26 -20.80 -18.90
C LEU A 22 20.21 -21.52 -19.89
N ARG A 23 19.82 -21.76 -21.15
CA ARG A 23 20.70 -22.36 -22.18
C ARG A 23 22.05 -21.65 -22.38
N PRO A 24 22.19 -20.31 -22.25
CA PRO A 24 23.48 -19.63 -22.31
C PRO A 24 24.49 -20.10 -21.25
N LEU A 25 24.04 -20.64 -20.11
CA LEU A 25 24.95 -21.24 -19.11
C LEU A 25 25.66 -22.50 -19.64
N ARG A 26 25.08 -23.21 -20.63
CA ARG A 26 25.82 -24.27 -21.36
C ARG A 26 26.87 -23.72 -22.31
N ALA A 27 26.69 -22.50 -22.83
CA ALA A 27 27.67 -21.84 -23.70
C ALA A 27 28.89 -21.32 -22.91
N ILE A 28 28.72 -20.95 -21.63
CA ILE A 28 29.83 -20.57 -20.71
C ILE A 28 30.88 -21.69 -20.58
N ASN A 29 30.47 -22.97 -20.60
CA ASN A 29 31.39 -24.10 -20.56
C ASN A 29 32.15 -24.33 -21.88
N ARG A 30 31.78 -23.64 -22.96
CA ARG A 30 32.42 -23.77 -24.29
C ARG A 30 33.51 -22.73 -24.52
N ILE A 31 33.52 -21.61 -23.77
CA ILE A 31 34.48 -20.51 -23.92
C ILE A 31 35.31 -20.39 -22.63
N PRO A 32 36.60 -20.81 -22.64
CA PRO A 32 37.43 -20.86 -21.43
C PRO A 32 37.62 -19.49 -20.76
N SER A 33 37.60 -18.39 -21.51
CA SER A 33 37.72 -17.02 -20.96
C SER A 33 36.50 -16.58 -20.12
N MET A 34 35.28 -16.98 -20.51
CA MET A 34 34.07 -16.69 -19.73
C MET A 34 34.03 -17.49 -18.41
N ARG A 35 34.56 -18.71 -18.44
CA ARG A 35 34.68 -19.57 -17.25
C ARG A 35 35.60 -18.98 -16.20
N ILE A 36 36.73 -18.38 -16.60
CA ILE A 36 37.66 -17.74 -15.66
C ILE A 36 36.97 -16.58 -14.92
N LEU A 37 36.20 -15.74 -15.62
CA LEU A 37 35.47 -14.63 -14.99
C LEU A 37 34.41 -15.12 -13.98
N VAL A 38 33.64 -16.16 -14.31
CA VAL A 38 32.66 -16.74 -13.38
C VAL A 38 33.35 -17.37 -12.16
N MET A 39 34.48 -18.07 -12.36
CA MET A 39 35.23 -18.65 -11.24
C MET A 39 35.81 -17.57 -10.32
N LEU A 40 36.38 -16.49 -10.86
CA LEU A 40 36.84 -15.34 -10.08
C LEU A 40 35.69 -14.68 -9.28
N LEU A 41 34.49 -14.62 -9.86
CA LEU A 41 33.30 -14.13 -9.15
C LEU A 41 32.90 -15.08 -8.02
N LEU A 42 32.87 -16.39 -8.28
CA LEU A 42 32.56 -17.40 -7.27
C LEU A 42 33.61 -17.44 -6.14
N ASP A 43 34.87 -17.15 -6.44
CA ASP A 43 35.96 -17.10 -5.46
C ASP A 43 35.86 -15.88 -4.51
N THR A 44 35.17 -14.82 -4.91
CA THR A 44 34.90 -13.65 -4.06
C THR A 44 33.60 -13.78 -3.26
N LEU A 45 32.67 -14.67 -3.65
CA LEU A 45 31.46 -14.99 -2.88
C LEU A 45 31.71 -15.39 -1.41
N PRO A 46 32.71 -16.22 -1.03
CA PRO A 46 32.94 -16.57 0.37
C PRO A 46 33.28 -15.37 1.24
N MET A 47 34.01 -14.37 0.71
CA MET A 47 34.24 -13.11 1.43
C MET A 47 32.95 -12.27 1.53
N LEU A 48 32.12 -12.28 0.49
CA LEU A 48 30.82 -11.61 0.48
C LEU A 48 29.80 -12.28 1.43
N GLY A 49 29.96 -13.57 1.70
CA GLY A 49 29.14 -14.34 2.64
C GLY A 49 29.17 -13.77 4.06
N ASN A 50 30.32 -13.28 4.53
CA ASN A 50 30.42 -12.63 5.84
C ASN A 50 29.57 -11.35 5.91
N VAL A 51 29.56 -10.56 4.84
CA VAL A 51 28.76 -9.33 4.73
C VAL A 51 27.27 -9.67 4.61
N LEU A 52 26.92 -10.70 3.83
CA LEU A 52 25.54 -11.19 3.73
C LEU A 52 25.02 -11.70 5.08
N LEU A 53 25.85 -12.39 5.86
CA LEU A 53 25.48 -12.84 7.20
C LEU A 53 25.19 -11.65 8.11
N LEU A 54 26.06 -10.63 8.12
CA LEU A 54 25.81 -9.40 8.88
C LEU A 54 24.50 -8.73 8.43
N CYS A 55 24.30 -8.59 7.12
CA CYS A 55 23.09 -8.00 6.53
C CYS A 55 21.82 -8.77 6.93
N PHE A 56 21.88 -10.11 6.93
CA PHE A 56 20.78 -10.96 7.38
C PHE A 56 20.44 -10.72 8.85
N PHE A 57 21.43 -10.62 9.74
CA PHE A 57 21.18 -10.30 11.15
C PHE A 57 20.52 -8.94 11.33
N VAL A 58 20.96 -7.93 10.58
CA VAL A 58 20.38 -6.58 10.60
C VAL A 58 18.92 -6.61 10.15
N PHE A 59 18.62 -7.23 9.01
CA PHE A 59 17.23 -7.38 8.53
C PHE A 59 16.36 -8.21 9.47
N PHE A 60 16.92 -9.22 10.13
CA PHE A 60 16.18 -10.02 11.10
C PHE A 60 15.79 -9.18 12.33
N ILE A 61 16.73 -8.46 12.93
CA ILE A 61 16.47 -7.63 14.12
C ILE A 61 15.46 -6.53 13.79
N PHE A 62 15.72 -5.72 12.76
CA PHE A 62 14.81 -4.64 12.38
C PHE A 62 13.48 -5.15 11.84
N GLY A 63 13.47 -6.30 11.17
CA GLY A 63 12.25 -6.94 10.69
C GLY A 63 11.34 -7.37 11.84
N ILE A 64 11.88 -8.02 12.88
CA ILE A 64 11.08 -8.43 14.04
C ILE A 64 10.58 -7.21 14.82
N ILE A 65 11.44 -6.22 15.08
CA ILE A 65 11.04 -4.97 15.73
C ILE A 65 9.92 -4.30 14.93
N GLY A 66 10.06 -4.27 13.59
CA GLY A 66 9.08 -3.67 12.71
C GLY A 66 7.71 -4.34 12.76
N VAL A 67 7.69 -5.67 12.70
CA VAL A 67 6.44 -6.44 12.82
C VAL A 67 5.79 -6.20 14.20
N GLN A 68 6.55 -6.14 15.28
CA GLN A 68 5.97 -5.93 16.61
C GLN A 68 5.35 -4.55 16.80
N LEU A 69 5.93 -3.52 16.19
CA LEU A 69 5.46 -2.14 16.35
C LEU A 69 4.34 -1.76 15.38
N TRP A 70 4.39 -2.23 14.12
CA TRP A 70 3.53 -1.73 13.04
C TRP A 70 2.62 -2.77 12.39
N LYS A 71 2.53 -3.99 12.93
CA LYS A 71 1.61 -5.01 12.41
C LYS A 71 0.16 -4.49 12.41
N GLY A 72 -0.49 -4.55 11.26
CA GLY A 72 -1.87 -4.08 11.05
C GLY A 72 -2.06 -2.56 11.02
N VAL A 73 -1.12 -1.75 11.51
CA VAL A 73 -1.29 -0.29 11.63
C VAL A 73 -1.46 0.39 10.27
N LEU A 74 -0.71 -0.07 9.25
CA LEU A 74 -0.79 0.52 7.90
C LEU A 74 -2.14 0.30 7.20
N ARG A 75 -2.99 -0.57 7.75
CA ARG A 75 -4.36 -0.81 7.25
C ARG A 75 -5.35 0.23 7.74
N ASN A 76 -5.00 1.05 8.73
CA ASN A 76 -5.93 2.00 9.32
C ASN A 76 -6.42 3.04 8.32
N ARG A 77 -7.73 3.30 8.29
CA ARG A 77 -8.41 4.31 7.47
C ARG A 77 -9.49 5.00 8.30
N CYS A 78 -9.87 6.21 7.92
CA CYS A 78 -10.98 6.93 8.54
C CYS A 78 -12.29 6.52 7.88
N PHE A 79 -13.13 5.80 8.62
CA PHE A 79 -14.44 5.32 8.21
C PHE A 79 -15.53 6.36 8.49
N LEU A 80 -16.58 6.30 7.67
CA LEU A 80 -17.74 7.18 7.77
C LEU A 80 -18.56 6.86 9.04
N GLY A 81 -18.71 7.86 9.91
CA GLY A 81 -19.49 7.80 11.14
C GLY A 81 -20.76 8.66 11.08
N ILE A 82 -21.61 8.42 10.07
CA ILE A 82 -22.88 9.16 9.89
C ILE A 82 -24.05 8.38 10.50
N ASN A 83 -24.99 9.10 11.11
CA ASN A 83 -26.26 8.54 11.58
C ASN A 83 -27.30 8.46 10.46
N ASP A 84 -28.20 7.48 10.52
CA ASP A 84 -29.29 7.27 9.54
C ASP A 84 -30.22 8.49 9.36
N THR A 85 -30.19 9.46 10.27
CA THR A 85 -30.99 10.69 10.22
C THR A 85 -30.45 11.74 9.24
N ILE A 86 -29.23 11.56 8.72
CA ILE A 86 -28.57 12.52 7.84
C ILE A 86 -28.71 12.05 6.40
N ALA A 87 -29.48 12.76 5.58
CA ALA A 87 -29.57 12.49 4.15
C ALA A 87 -28.37 13.09 3.41
N HIS A 88 -27.71 12.27 2.57
CA HIS A 88 -26.63 12.69 1.68
C HIS A 88 -27.12 12.64 0.21
N PRO A 89 -27.61 13.74 -0.37
CA PRO A 89 -28.35 13.71 -1.63
C PRO A 89 -27.41 13.39 -2.80
N GLY A 90 -27.55 12.19 -3.38
CA GLY A 90 -26.87 11.79 -4.62
C GLY A 90 -25.33 11.68 -4.54
N LEU A 91 -24.76 11.78 -3.33
CA LEU A 91 -23.32 11.57 -3.11
C LEU A 91 -23.01 10.10 -2.95
N ASN A 92 -22.09 9.60 -3.76
CA ASN A 92 -21.52 8.27 -3.63
C ASN A 92 -20.36 8.33 -2.63
N LEU A 93 -20.69 8.54 -1.34
CA LEU A 93 -19.70 8.54 -0.27
C LEU A 93 -19.06 7.15 -0.17
N THR A 94 -17.74 7.12 -0.09
CA THR A 94 -17.00 5.88 0.12
C THR A 94 -17.09 5.47 1.59
N GLU A 95 -16.93 4.17 1.86
CA GLU A 95 -16.97 3.65 3.23
C GLU A 95 -15.86 4.25 4.12
N TYR A 96 -14.72 4.56 3.52
CA TYR A 96 -13.58 5.23 4.16
C TYR A 96 -13.06 6.37 3.28
N TYR A 97 -12.36 7.32 3.92
CA TYR A 97 -11.79 8.48 3.24
C TYR A 97 -10.71 8.08 2.23
N GLN A 98 -10.84 8.58 1.00
CA GLN A 98 -9.87 8.40 -0.07
C GLN A 98 -9.40 9.77 -0.55
N LEU A 99 -8.08 9.98 -0.65
CA LEU A 99 -7.58 11.19 -1.29
C LEU A 99 -7.92 11.17 -2.78
N ASN A 100 -8.59 12.22 -3.24
CA ASN A 100 -8.90 12.38 -4.65
C ASN A 100 -7.63 12.81 -5.40
N SER A 101 -7.15 11.96 -6.32
CA SER A 101 -5.94 12.18 -7.14
C SER A 101 -6.03 13.39 -8.08
N SER A 102 -7.14 14.11 -8.13
CA SER A 102 -7.34 15.25 -9.03
C SER A 102 -6.74 16.58 -8.56
N VAL A 103 -6.38 16.70 -7.27
CA VAL A 103 -5.78 17.94 -6.73
C VAL A 103 -4.29 17.78 -6.44
N ASP A 104 -3.83 16.58 -6.10
CA ASP A 104 -2.43 16.28 -5.80
C ASP A 104 -1.83 15.47 -6.98
N SER A 105 -1.42 16.20 -8.01
CA SER A 105 -0.95 15.63 -9.29
C SER A 105 0.37 14.86 -9.11
N LEU A 106 0.44 13.65 -9.69
CA LEU A 106 1.64 12.90 -10.15
C LEU A 106 2.18 11.71 -9.34
N VAL A 107 1.57 11.24 -8.26
CA VAL A 107 1.99 9.98 -7.62
C VAL A 107 0.74 9.16 -7.27
N ALA A 108 0.86 7.83 -7.27
CA ALA A 108 -0.20 6.87 -6.90
C ALA A 108 -1.08 7.40 -5.75
N PRO A 109 -2.40 7.07 -5.72
CA PRO A 109 -3.32 7.56 -4.70
C PRO A 109 -2.69 7.39 -3.33
N LYS A 110 -2.42 8.52 -2.66
CA LYS A 110 -1.81 8.52 -1.34
C LYS A 110 -2.87 8.10 -0.35
N ASP A 111 -2.66 6.97 0.32
CA ASP A 111 -3.57 6.51 1.36
C ASP A 111 -3.44 7.40 2.60
N PHE A 112 -4.59 7.82 3.15
CA PHE A 112 -4.65 8.49 4.45
C PHE A 112 -4.69 7.44 5.56
N ILE A 113 -3.58 7.31 6.29
CA ILE A 113 -3.46 6.33 7.39
C ILE A 113 -3.70 7.06 8.70
N CYS A 114 -4.78 6.72 9.39
CA CYS A 114 -5.11 7.31 10.67
C CYS A 114 -4.48 6.55 11.84
N THR A 115 -4.31 7.27 12.94
CA THR A 115 -3.89 6.71 14.22
C THR A 115 -5.08 6.57 15.14
N LEU A 116 -5.10 5.49 15.93
CA LEU A 116 -6.09 5.31 17.00
C LEU A 116 -5.85 6.34 18.11
N ASN A 117 -6.92 6.73 18.80
CA ASN A 117 -6.89 7.76 19.85
C ASN A 117 -5.94 7.42 21.01
N ASP A 118 -5.72 6.13 21.28
CA ASP A 118 -4.84 5.64 22.35
C ASP A 118 -3.37 5.57 21.94
N ALA A 119 -3.05 5.91 20.68
CA ALA A 119 -1.71 5.83 20.13
C ALA A 119 -1.15 7.22 19.82
N ASN A 120 0.16 7.40 20.04
CA ASN A 120 0.88 8.65 19.83
C ASN A 120 1.26 8.87 18.35
N GLY A 121 0.29 8.81 17.45
CA GLY A 121 0.54 9.08 16.04
C GLY A 121 0.33 10.53 15.64
N ILE A 122 0.81 10.86 14.45
CA ILE A 122 0.86 12.24 13.92
C ILE A 122 -0.39 12.56 13.08
N GLN A 123 -1.02 11.52 12.52
CA GLN A 123 -2.17 11.64 11.63
C GLN A 123 -3.43 11.13 12.30
N THR A 124 -4.38 12.03 12.54
CA THR A 124 -5.73 11.72 13.04
C THR A 124 -6.79 12.09 12.00
N CYS A 125 -7.98 11.52 12.15
CA CYS A 125 -9.08 11.76 11.21
C CYS A 125 -9.57 13.22 11.21
N ASP A 126 -9.33 13.97 12.29
CA ASP A 126 -9.69 15.39 12.39
C ASP A 126 -8.84 16.31 11.48
N GLN A 127 -7.69 15.82 11.00
CA GLN A 127 -6.78 16.57 10.13
C GLN A 127 -7.13 16.43 8.64
N ILE A 128 -8.25 15.78 8.31
CA ILE A 128 -8.72 15.66 6.93
C ILE A 128 -9.15 17.04 6.41
N ASN A 129 -8.65 17.40 5.22
CA ASN A 129 -9.05 18.65 4.59
C ASN A 129 -10.57 18.67 4.30
N PRO A 130 -11.24 19.83 4.48
CA PRO A 130 -12.67 19.94 4.22
C PRO A 130 -13.03 19.59 2.77
N THR A 131 -14.27 19.14 2.55
CA THR A 131 -14.80 18.91 1.21
C THR A 131 -14.78 20.21 0.40
N VAL A 132 -14.42 20.11 -0.88
CA VAL A 132 -14.47 21.23 -1.82
C VAL A 132 -15.55 20.99 -2.86
N MET A 133 -16.26 22.05 -3.25
CA MET A 133 -17.26 22.04 -4.31
C MET A 133 -16.80 22.95 -5.44
N TRP A 134 -16.72 22.41 -6.65
CA TRP A 134 -16.35 23.16 -7.85
C TRP A 134 -17.56 23.92 -8.40
N LEU A 135 -17.43 25.23 -8.51
CA LEU A 135 -18.43 26.13 -9.09
C LEU A 135 -18.17 26.32 -10.60
N SER A 136 -16.91 26.25 -11.01
CA SER A 136 -16.45 26.28 -12.40
C SER A 136 -15.13 25.52 -12.54
N THR A 137 -14.56 25.46 -13.75
CA THR A 137 -13.26 24.80 -14.01
C THR A 137 -12.09 25.40 -13.25
N GLU A 138 -12.20 26.66 -12.79
CA GLU A 138 -11.13 27.39 -12.10
C GLU A 138 -11.57 27.94 -10.73
N SER A 139 -12.83 27.73 -10.34
CA SER A 139 -13.36 28.22 -9.08
C SER A 139 -13.96 27.07 -8.27
N TYR A 140 -13.53 26.99 -7.02
CA TYR A 140 -14.08 26.09 -6.02
C TYR A 140 -14.35 26.85 -4.73
N MET A 141 -15.28 26.33 -3.95
CA MET A 141 -15.50 26.77 -2.58
C MET A 141 -15.23 25.64 -1.60
N VAL A 142 -14.71 26.00 -0.43
CA VAL A 142 -14.49 25.07 0.67
C VAL A 142 -15.78 24.96 1.48
N CYS A 143 -16.30 23.75 1.62
CA CYS A 143 -17.49 23.47 2.39
C CYS A 143 -17.14 23.50 3.88
N ASN A 144 -17.92 24.25 4.67
CA ASN A 144 -17.70 24.39 6.13
C ASN A 144 -18.97 24.15 6.95
N ARG A 145 -20.10 23.81 6.31
CA ARG A 145 -21.34 23.55 7.05
C ARG A 145 -21.40 22.11 7.53
N THR A 146 -22.06 21.92 8.67
CA THR A 146 -22.53 20.61 9.13
C THR A 146 -23.81 20.25 8.39
N ALA A 147 -24.12 18.96 8.34
CA ALA A 147 -25.38 18.48 7.78
C ALA A 147 -26.51 18.73 8.77
N ASP A 148 -27.67 19.13 8.27
CA ASP A 148 -28.88 19.28 9.04
C ASP A 148 -29.59 17.93 9.18
N PRO A 149 -29.88 17.44 10.40
CA PRO A 149 -30.64 16.22 10.60
C PRO A 149 -32.03 16.31 9.96
N PHE A 150 -32.44 15.27 9.23
CA PHE A 150 -33.70 15.21 8.48
C PHE A 150 -33.85 16.26 7.36
N GLY A 151 -32.83 17.08 7.11
CA GLY A 151 -32.78 17.99 5.98
C GLY A 151 -32.21 17.31 4.74
N ASP A 152 -32.59 17.80 3.55
CA ASP A 152 -32.10 17.21 2.30
C ASP A 152 -30.61 17.50 2.02
N ASN A 153 -30.01 18.46 2.73
CA ASN A 153 -28.58 18.80 2.63
C ASN A 153 -28.07 19.10 1.20
N LEU A 154 -28.93 19.63 0.33
CA LEU A 154 -28.54 19.97 -1.04
C LEU A 154 -27.52 21.13 -1.04
N PRO A 155 -26.45 21.02 -1.84
CA PRO A 155 -25.55 22.14 -2.05
C PRO A 155 -26.25 23.28 -2.81
N THR A 156 -25.91 24.51 -2.46
CA THR A 156 -26.31 25.74 -3.16
C THR A 156 -25.09 26.49 -3.66
N ASN A 157 -25.26 27.51 -4.51
CA ASN A 157 -24.13 28.29 -5.06
C ASN A 157 -23.25 28.95 -3.97
N ASP A 158 -23.81 29.19 -2.78
CA ASP A 158 -23.11 29.87 -1.68
C ASP A 158 -22.88 28.96 -0.45
N SER A 159 -23.33 27.69 -0.50
CA SER A 159 -23.16 26.80 0.65
C SER A 159 -23.14 25.33 0.31
N CYS A 160 -22.27 24.61 1.02
CA CYS A 160 -22.18 23.16 0.94
C CYS A 160 -21.75 22.57 2.29
N VAL A 161 -22.13 21.31 2.50
CA VAL A 161 -21.78 20.53 3.70
C VAL A 161 -20.37 19.97 3.55
N ASN A 162 -19.58 20.08 4.61
CA ASN A 162 -18.29 19.41 4.70
C ASN A 162 -18.51 17.92 4.99
N TRP A 163 -18.62 17.09 3.96
CA TRP A 163 -18.81 15.64 4.16
C TRP A 163 -17.56 14.96 4.73
N ASN A 164 -16.38 15.52 4.52
CA ASN A 164 -15.13 14.96 5.00
C ASN A 164 -15.04 14.93 6.54
N GLN A 165 -15.77 15.83 7.23
CA GLN A 165 -15.80 15.87 8.71
C GLN A 165 -16.45 14.63 9.35
N TYR A 166 -17.19 13.84 8.58
CA TYR A 166 -17.86 12.64 9.08
C TYR A 166 -17.00 11.38 8.98
N TYR A 167 -15.83 11.43 8.35
CA TYR A 167 -14.86 10.35 8.43
C TYR A 167 -14.07 10.46 9.74
N SER A 168 -14.70 10.14 10.86
CA SER A 168 -14.12 10.33 12.20
C SER A 168 -13.64 9.04 12.85
N VAL A 169 -14.06 7.88 12.34
CA VAL A 169 -13.80 6.58 12.98
C VAL A 169 -12.55 5.94 12.40
N CYS A 170 -11.44 5.96 13.14
CA CYS A 170 -10.23 5.27 12.70
C CYS A 170 -10.32 3.75 12.94
N ASN A 171 -10.29 2.95 11.88
CA ASN A 171 -10.34 1.48 11.99
C ASN A 171 -9.48 0.81 10.91
N ALA A 172 -9.12 -0.47 11.11
CA ALA A 172 -8.32 -1.24 10.16
C ALA A 172 -9.16 -1.68 8.94
N SER A 173 -8.69 -1.33 7.75
CA SER A 173 -9.24 -1.80 6.47
C SER A 173 -8.67 -3.17 6.07
N VAL A 174 -9.19 -3.73 4.98
CA VAL A 174 -8.79 -5.04 4.45
C VAL A 174 -7.46 -4.97 3.72
N SER A 175 -7.18 -3.87 3.02
CA SER A 175 -6.00 -3.71 2.18
C SER A 175 -4.95 -2.78 2.80
N ASN A 176 -3.68 -3.15 2.58
CA ASN A 176 -2.54 -2.30 2.89
C ASN A 176 -2.23 -1.35 1.72
N PRO A 177 -1.47 -0.25 1.95
CA PRO A 177 -1.04 0.67 0.91
C PRO A 177 -0.24 0.00 -0.22
N TYR A 178 -0.10 0.70 -1.35
CA TYR A 178 0.65 0.26 -2.53
C TYR A 178 0.24 -1.14 -3.03
N MET A 179 -1.07 -1.38 -3.14
CA MET A 179 -1.65 -2.67 -3.53
C MET A 179 -1.21 -3.84 -2.61
N GLY A 180 -0.90 -3.54 -1.35
CA GLY A 180 -0.48 -4.51 -0.36
C GLY A 180 1.01 -4.87 -0.37
N SER A 181 1.83 -4.19 -1.18
CA SER A 181 3.28 -4.47 -1.25
C SER A 181 4.06 -4.01 -0.02
N ILE A 182 3.62 -2.94 0.65
CA ILE A 182 4.30 -2.37 1.82
C ILE A 182 3.44 -2.55 3.06
N ASN A 183 3.86 -3.45 3.97
CA ASN A 183 3.22 -3.69 5.26
C ASN A 183 4.16 -4.41 6.24
N PHE A 184 3.76 -4.45 7.52
CA PHE A 184 4.49 -5.14 8.60
C PHE A 184 3.70 -6.33 9.17
N ASP A 185 2.80 -6.91 8.38
CA ASP A 185 1.94 -7.99 8.87
C ASP A 185 2.68 -9.31 9.04
N ASN A 186 3.75 -9.50 8.24
CA ASN A 186 4.63 -10.66 8.24
C ASN A 186 6.10 -10.24 8.06
N ILE A 187 7.02 -11.09 8.49
CA ILE A 187 8.47 -10.82 8.41
C ILE A 187 8.96 -10.63 6.97
N GLY A 188 8.39 -11.34 6.00
CA GLY A 188 8.76 -11.20 4.58
C GLY A 188 8.41 -9.82 4.01
N PHE A 189 7.21 -9.30 4.31
CA PHE A 189 6.83 -7.95 3.89
C PHE A 189 7.61 -6.88 4.65
N ALA A 190 7.94 -7.11 5.93
CA ALA A 190 8.81 -6.23 6.68
C ALA A 190 10.21 -6.12 6.04
N TRP A 191 10.77 -7.22 5.55
CA TRP A 191 12.06 -7.18 4.81
C TRP A 191 11.95 -6.43 3.49
N VAL A 192 10.85 -6.59 2.74
CA VAL A 192 10.61 -5.83 1.50
C VAL A 192 10.47 -4.32 1.80
N ALA A 193 9.91 -3.94 2.94
CA ALA A 193 9.78 -2.54 3.34
C ALA A 193 11.09 -1.93 3.87
N ILE A 194 12.00 -2.75 4.42
CA ILE A 194 13.30 -2.31 4.96
C ILE A 194 14.39 -2.23 3.87
N PHE A 195 14.30 -3.10 2.86
CA PHE A 195 15.23 -3.17 1.73
C PHE A 195 15.06 -1.96 0.79
#